data_AF-A0A443RWU0-F1
#
_entry.id   AF-A0A443RWU0-F1
#
_cell.length_a   1.000
_cell.length_b   1.000
_cell.length_c   1.000
_cell.angle_alpha   90.00
_cell.angle_beta   90.00
_cell.angle_gamma   90.00
#
_symmetry.space_group_name_H-M   'P 1'
#
loop_
_entity.id
_entity.type
_entity.pdbx_description
1 polymer ?
#
loop_
_entity_poly.entity_id
_entity_poly.type
_entity_poly.pdbx_seq_one_letter_code
_entity_poly.pdbx_strand_id
1 'polypeptide(L)'
;MTISWKQPTKLNPVRYKITYGAYKEFYDSNGVLQELPFWKNTIFLFANRTEHTIENLMPFTSYQVNVTAITADESFKPTAKITVTTAMAAPKPMVKPDFLQTINGTIFAVLLPQASEEHGPISHYYVAVIPEDETSKNPDEFTIEELSATPLEGNGPYIAGKFPRRSMPHMFNLGDQKMYGGYINRPLRQNESYKIFVRAVVDNPFKVFENIINY
;
A
#
# COMPACT_ATOMS: atom_id res chain seq x y z
N MET A 1 -14.60 -5.19 6.30
CA MET A 1 -14.68 -4.69 7.70
C MET A 1 -16.02 -5.12 8.27
N THR A 2 -16.04 -5.79 9.40
CA THR A 2 -17.28 -6.20 10.07
C THR A 2 -17.59 -5.23 11.20
N ILE A 3 -18.82 -4.74 11.23
CA ILE A 3 -19.35 -3.90 12.30
C ILE A 3 -20.47 -4.67 13.00
N SER A 4 -20.53 -4.56 14.32
CA SER A 4 -21.60 -5.12 15.14
C SER A 4 -22.06 -4.05 16.14
N TRP A 5 -23.36 -4.06 16.43
CA TRP A 5 -23.99 -3.08 17.32
C TRP A 5 -25.06 -3.73 18.18
N LYS A 6 -25.38 -3.11 19.31
CA LYS A 6 -26.48 -3.57 20.17
C LYS A 6 -27.79 -2.90 19.76
N GLN A 7 -28.89 -3.61 19.90
CA GLN A 7 -30.22 -3.01 19.75
C GLN A 7 -30.43 -1.95 20.86
N PRO A 8 -30.96 -0.76 20.53
CA PRO A 8 -31.21 0.25 21.56
C PRO A 8 -32.31 -0.20 22.54
N THR A 9 -32.07 -0.07 23.85
CA THR A 9 -32.98 -0.52 24.92
C THR A 9 -34.28 0.28 25.03
N LYS A 10 -34.31 1.51 24.49
CA LYS A 10 -35.48 2.41 24.57
C LYS A 10 -36.23 2.55 23.24
N LEU A 11 -35.92 1.72 22.24
CA LEU A 11 -36.48 1.81 20.89
C LEU A 11 -36.82 0.43 20.33
N ASN A 12 -37.89 0.38 19.55
CA ASN A 12 -38.30 -0.80 18.77
C ASN A 12 -38.04 -0.51 17.28
N PRO A 13 -36.80 -0.68 16.79
CA PRO A 13 -36.49 -0.45 15.38
C PRO A 13 -37.21 -1.45 14.48
N VAL A 14 -37.65 -0.97 13.32
CA VAL A 14 -38.12 -1.80 12.20
C VAL A 14 -36.98 -2.04 11.20
N ARG A 15 -36.05 -1.08 11.08
CA ARG A 15 -34.85 -1.17 10.24
C ARG A 15 -33.67 -0.45 10.88
N TYR A 16 -32.47 -0.76 10.40
CA TYR A 16 -31.28 0.04 10.63
C TYR A 16 -30.83 0.68 9.31
N LYS A 17 -30.33 1.91 9.41
CA LYS A 17 -29.66 2.64 8.33
C LYS A 17 -28.20 2.79 8.70
N ILE A 18 -27.33 2.19 7.90
CA ILE A 18 -25.89 2.38 7.99
C ILE A 18 -25.52 3.43 6.95
N THR A 19 -24.83 4.48 7.36
CA THR A 19 -24.15 5.39 6.42
C THR A 19 -22.67 5.37 6.70
N TYR A 20 -21.86 5.36 5.65
CA TYR A 20 -20.42 5.43 5.80
C TYR A 20 -19.81 6.26 4.70
N GLY A 21 -18.72 6.94 5.02
CA GLY A 21 -17.88 7.63 4.06
C GLY A 21 -16.48 7.77 4.62
N ALA A 22 -15.51 7.99 3.75
CA ALA A 22 -14.13 8.21 4.13
C ALA A 22 -13.58 9.47 3.50
N TYR A 23 -12.61 10.05 4.18
CA TYR A 23 -11.72 11.04 3.62
C TYR A 23 -10.33 10.43 3.54
N LYS A 24 -9.62 10.67 2.44
CA LYS A 24 -8.28 10.14 2.25
C LYS A 24 -7.42 11.16 1.52
N GLU A 25 -6.22 11.35 2.05
CA GLU A 25 -5.14 12.09 1.40
C GLU A 25 -3.93 11.16 1.27
N PHE A 26 -3.22 11.25 0.16
CA PHE A 26 -1.97 10.51 -0.05
C PHE A 26 -1.12 11.18 -1.12
N TYR A 27 0.18 10.92 -1.13
CA TYR A 27 1.05 11.29 -2.24
C TYR A 27 0.99 10.24 -3.34
N ASP A 28 0.74 10.65 -4.57
CA ASP A 28 0.82 9.77 -5.73
C ASP A 28 2.27 9.47 -6.15
N SER A 29 2.45 8.69 -7.22
CA SER A 29 3.77 8.31 -7.75
C SER A 29 4.58 9.49 -8.30
N ASN A 30 3.95 10.65 -8.53
CA ASN A 30 4.62 11.89 -8.95
C ASN A 30 4.95 12.78 -7.74
N GLY A 31 4.67 12.33 -6.52
CA GLY A 31 4.85 13.11 -5.30
C GLY A 31 3.83 14.23 -5.13
N VAL A 32 2.71 14.19 -5.85
CA VAL A 32 1.63 15.18 -5.75
C VAL A 32 0.62 14.70 -4.71
N LEU A 33 0.19 15.61 -3.82
CA LEU A 33 -0.86 15.34 -2.85
C LEU A 33 -2.19 15.16 -3.58
N GLN A 34 -2.81 14.00 -3.40
CA GLN A 34 -4.13 13.66 -3.92
C GLN A 34 -5.12 13.57 -2.77
N GLU A 35 -6.34 14.05 -3.02
CA GLU A 35 -7.46 13.92 -2.11
C GLU A 35 -8.56 13.09 -2.79
N LEU A 36 -9.04 12.05 -2.11
CA LEU A 36 -10.20 11.31 -2.58
C LEU A 36 -11.48 11.88 -1.97
N PRO A 37 -12.48 12.19 -2.81
CA PRO A 37 -13.70 12.82 -2.34
C PRO A 37 -14.49 11.90 -1.40
N PHE A 38 -15.19 12.53 -0.45
CA PHE A 38 -16.02 11.84 0.53
C PHE A 38 -17.30 11.30 -0.10
N TRP A 39 -17.27 10.06 -0.57
CA TRP A 39 -18.46 9.38 -1.06
C TRP A 39 -19.24 8.74 0.09
N LYS A 40 -20.40 9.32 0.39
CA LYS A 40 -21.32 8.79 1.40
C LYS A 40 -22.16 7.66 0.81
N ASN A 41 -21.95 6.45 1.32
CA ASN A 41 -22.74 5.28 1.00
C ASN A 41 -23.80 5.04 2.07
N THR A 42 -24.94 4.45 1.67
CA THR A 42 -26.06 4.16 2.58
C THR A 42 -26.55 2.74 2.34
N ILE A 43 -26.76 1.99 3.43
CA ILE A 43 -27.27 0.62 3.43
C ILE A 43 -28.44 0.56 4.42
N PHE A 44 -29.50 -0.16 4.04
CA PHE A 44 -30.64 -0.44 4.93
C PHE A 44 -30.68 -1.92 5.27
N LEU A 45 -30.88 -2.23 6.56
CA LEU A 45 -30.95 -3.58 7.08
C LEU A 45 -32.24 -3.77 7.88
N PHE A 46 -32.73 -5.01 7.93
CA PHE A 46 -33.85 -5.39 8.80
C PHE A 46 -33.44 -5.33 10.28
N ALA A 47 -34.41 -5.06 11.16
CA ALA A 47 -34.16 -4.91 12.60
C ALA A 47 -33.62 -6.17 13.31
N ASN A 48 -33.79 -7.36 12.70
CA ASN A 48 -33.24 -8.61 13.22
C ASN A 48 -31.72 -8.74 12.97
N ARG A 49 -31.11 -7.83 12.19
CA ARG A 49 -29.66 -7.79 12.00
C ARG A 49 -29.02 -6.75 12.90
N THR A 50 -28.01 -7.19 13.64
CA THR A 50 -27.19 -6.38 14.54
C THR A 50 -25.72 -6.39 14.13
N GLU A 51 -25.42 -6.92 12.95
CA GLU A 51 -24.08 -6.97 12.37
C GLU A 51 -24.14 -6.83 10.85
N HIS A 52 -23.06 -6.33 10.28
CA HIS A 52 -22.90 -6.21 8.84
C HIS A 52 -21.42 -6.14 8.45
N THR A 53 -21.07 -6.78 7.34
CA THR A 53 -19.74 -6.67 6.73
C THR A 53 -19.80 -5.69 5.56
N ILE A 54 -19.01 -4.62 5.65
CA ILE A 54 -18.79 -3.68 4.56
C ILE A 54 -17.53 -4.12 3.79
N GLU A 55 -17.70 -4.36 2.51
CA GLU A 55 -16.67 -4.86 1.58
C GLU A 55 -16.16 -3.76 0.66
N ASN A 56 -15.10 -4.06 -0.11
CA ASN A 56 -14.52 -3.17 -1.13
C ASN A 56 -14.13 -1.78 -0.59
N LEU A 57 -13.70 -1.73 0.68
CA LEU A 57 -13.14 -0.53 1.28
C LEU A 57 -11.71 -0.32 0.80
N MET A 58 -11.33 0.94 0.62
CA MET A 58 -9.96 1.28 0.25
C MET A 58 -8.98 0.93 1.38
N PRO A 59 -7.79 0.39 1.08
CA PRO A 59 -6.74 0.17 2.09
C PRO A 59 -6.30 1.47 2.76
N PHE A 60 -5.77 1.39 3.97
CA PHE A 60 -5.26 2.53 4.74
C PHE A 60 -6.15 3.78 4.69
N THR A 61 -7.44 3.60 4.98
CA THR A 61 -8.44 4.65 4.82
C THR A 61 -9.33 4.69 6.05
N SER A 62 -9.51 5.88 6.62
CA SER A 62 -10.33 6.11 7.80
C SER A 62 -11.78 6.38 7.38
N TYR A 63 -12.65 5.42 7.65
CA TYR A 63 -14.08 5.49 7.40
C TYR A 63 -14.81 5.95 8.65
N GLN A 64 -15.66 6.96 8.50
CA GLN A 64 -16.68 7.31 9.49
C GLN A 64 -17.95 6.53 9.17
N VAL A 65 -18.35 5.65 10.09
CA VAL A 65 -19.54 4.80 9.97
C VAL A 65 -20.56 5.22 11.02
N ASN A 66 -21.80 5.30 10.57
CA ASN A 66 -22.93 5.83 11.29
C ASN A 66 -24.06 4.81 11.24
N VAL A 67 -24.46 4.26 12.38
CA VAL A 67 -25.61 3.34 12.49
C VAL A 67 -26.77 4.08 13.13
N THR A 68 -27.91 4.10 12.44
CA THR A 68 -29.13 4.76 12.91
C THR A 68 -30.29 3.77 12.94
N ALA A 69 -30.95 3.67 14.10
CA ALA A 69 -32.18 2.91 14.26
C ALA A 69 -33.37 3.69 13.65
N ILE A 70 -34.20 3.01 12.87
CA ILE A 70 -35.43 3.55 12.27
C ILE A 70 -36.62 2.81 12.87
N THR A 71 -37.49 3.53 13.56
CA THR A 71 -38.73 3.03 14.17
C THR A 71 -39.91 3.11 13.20
N ALA A 72 -41.06 2.50 13.56
CA ALA A 72 -42.24 2.44 12.70
C ALA A 72 -42.88 3.82 12.42
N ASP A 73 -42.66 4.79 13.31
CA ASP A 73 -43.08 6.19 13.17
C ASP A 73 -42.09 7.03 12.36
N GLU A 74 -41.11 6.40 11.72
CA GLU A 74 -40.00 7.02 10.98
C GLU A 74 -39.15 8.01 11.79
N SER A 75 -39.26 7.99 13.12
CA SER A 75 -38.41 8.82 13.95
C SER A 75 -36.97 8.30 13.94
N PHE A 76 -36.02 9.21 13.71
CA PHE A 76 -34.59 8.91 13.72
C PHE A 76 -34.01 9.28 15.10
N LYS A 77 -33.35 8.34 15.75
CA LYS A 77 -32.67 8.55 17.05
C LYS A 77 -31.14 8.59 16.86
N PRO A 78 -30.40 9.22 17.78
CA PRO A 78 -29.02 9.62 17.54
C PRO A 78 -28.14 8.45 17.11
N THR A 79 -27.39 8.70 16.03
CA THR A 79 -26.50 7.76 15.37
C THR A 79 -25.34 7.34 16.27
N ALA A 80 -25.10 6.03 16.42
CA ALA A 80 -23.80 5.56 16.90
C ALA A 80 -22.77 5.81 15.80
N LYS A 81 -21.75 6.61 16.13
CA LYS A 81 -20.66 6.94 15.21
C LYS A 81 -19.41 6.17 15.60
N ILE A 82 -18.77 5.55 14.63
CA ILE A 82 -17.42 5.00 14.78
C ILE A 82 -16.52 5.50 13.67
N THR A 83 -15.24 5.62 13.99
CA THR A 83 -14.19 5.82 13.01
C THR A 83 -13.38 4.55 12.96
N VAL A 84 -13.23 3.96 11.78
CA VAL A 84 -12.43 2.75 11.57
C VAL A 84 -11.46 2.95 10.43
N THR A 85 -10.19 2.65 10.68
CA THR A 85 -9.15 2.67 9.66
C THR A 85 -8.94 1.27 9.12
N THR A 86 -9.05 1.10 7.80
CA THR A 86 -8.73 -0.18 7.15
C THR A 86 -7.23 -0.47 7.22
N ALA A 87 -6.88 -1.76 7.18
CA ALA A 87 -5.48 -2.17 7.14
C ALA A 87 -4.76 -1.64 5.88
N MET A 88 -3.44 -1.50 5.97
CA MET A 88 -2.60 -1.21 4.80
C MET A 88 -2.54 -2.42 3.86
N ALA A 89 -2.23 -2.16 2.60
CA ALA A 89 -2.01 -3.18 1.59
C ALA A 89 -0.66 -2.96 0.90
N ALA A 90 -0.24 -3.90 0.06
CA ALA A 90 0.93 -3.71 -0.79
C ALA A 90 0.76 -2.43 -1.64
N PRO A 91 1.84 -1.66 -1.89
CA PRO A 91 1.80 -0.51 -2.77
C PRO A 91 1.26 -0.89 -4.15
N LYS A 92 0.73 0.09 -4.88
CA LYS A 92 0.37 -0.14 -6.29
C LYS A 92 1.62 -0.54 -7.10
N PRO A 93 1.45 -1.40 -8.14
CA PRO A 93 2.55 -1.75 -9.02
C PRO A 93 3.26 -0.49 -9.54
N MET A 94 4.59 -0.50 -9.48
CA MET A 94 5.40 0.63 -9.91
C MET A 94 5.78 0.50 -11.38
N VAL A 95 6.03 1.64 -12.00
CA VAL A 95 6.65 1.69 -13.33
C VAL A 95 8.11 1.23 -13.21
N LYS A 96 8.67 0.67 -14.27
CA LYS A 96 10.10 0.35 -14.32
C LYS A 96 10.96 1.63 -14.30
N PRO A 97 12.19 1.58 -13.76
CA PRO A 97 13.15 2.67 -13.91
C PRO A 97 13.40 3.05 -15.37
N ASP A 98 13.51 4.35 -15.61
CA ASP A 98 13.88 4.86 -16.93
C ASP A 98 15.40 4.89 -17.04
N PHE A 99 15.92 4.32 -18.14
CA PHE A 99 17.32 4.38 -18.46
C PHE A 99 17.66 5.74 -19.08
N LEU A 100 18.62 6.46 -18.51
CA LEU A 100 19.08 7.73 -19.05
C LEU A 100 20.27 7.55 -19.99
N GLN A 101 21.37 7.04 -19.45
CA GLN A 101 22.63 6.93 -20.18
C GLN A 101 23.58 5.92 -19.53
N THR A 102 24.51 5.43 -20.34
CA THR A 102 25.69 4.69 -19.88
C THR A 102 26.78 5.68 -19.49
N ILE A 103 27.19 5.68 -18.21
CA ILE A 103 28.32 6.52 -17.74
C ILE A 103 29.64 5.88 -18.16
N ASN A 104 29.75 4.57 -17.96
CA ASN A 104 30.80 3.72 -18.51
C ASN A 104 30.22 2.32 -18.78
N GLY A 105 30.94 1.43 -19.45
CA GLY A 105 30.42 0.11 -19.85
C GLY A 105 29.90 -0.80 -18.72
N THR A 106 30.04 -0.39 -17.45
CA THR A 106 29.59 -1.13 -16.26
C THR A 106 28.66 -0.32 -15.34
N ILE A 107 28.42 0.96 -15.65
CA ILE A 107 27.63 1.88 -14.82
C ILE A 107 26.57 2.59 -15.65
N PHE A 108 25.30 2.42 -15.26
CA PHE A 108 24.14 3.02 -15.91
C PHE A 108 23.48 4.05 -14.99
N ALA A 109 23.20 5.24 -15.52
CA ALA A 109 22.38 6.22 -14.84
C ALA A 109 20.90 5.91 -15.10
N VAL A 110 20.13 5.69 -14.03
CA VAL A 110 18.69 5.41 -14.11
C VAL A 110 17.89 6.39 -13.27
N LEU A 111 16.66 6.70 -13.71
CA LEU A 111 15.68 7.40 -12.90
C LEU A 111 14.87 6.41 -12.07
N LEU A 112 14.80 6.65 -10.77
CA LEU A 112 14.03 5.82 -9.88
C LEU A 112 12.62 6.40 -9.68
N PRO A 113 11.56 5.64 -10.00
CA PRO A 113 10.19 6.05 -9.72
C PRO A 113 9.87 5.95 -8.22
N GLN A 114 8.86 6.71 -7.79
CA GLN A 114 8.32 6.64 -6.44
C GLN A 114 7.00 5.86 -6.45
N ALA A 115 6.70 5.19 -5.33
CA ALA A 115 5.43 4.52 -5.13
C ALA A 115 4.36 5.53 -4.69
N SER A 116 3.13 5.30 -5.13
CA SER A 116 1.95 5.92 -4.52
C SER A 116 1.77 5.43 -3.08
N GLU A 117 1.46 6.34 -2.17
CA GLU A 117 1.19 6.06 -0.77
C GLU A 117 -0.29 5.75 -0.50
N GLU A 118 -1.08 5.58 -1.56
CA GLU A 118 -2.51 5.32 -1.48
C GLU A 118 -2.86 4.06 -0.67
N HIS A 119 -1.99 3.06 -0.61
CA HIS A 119 -2.23 1.85 0.19
C HIS A 119 -1.55 1.86 1.56
N GLY A 120 -0.85 2.94 1.90
CA GLY A 120 -0.08 3.10 3.12
C GLY A 120 1.18 3.96 2.92
N PRO A 121 1.72 4.54 4.00
CA PRO A 121 2.98 5.26 3.94
C PRO A 121 4.12 4.33 3.55
N ILE A 122 5.04 4.79 2.71
CA ILE A 122 6.18 3.99 2.27
C ILE A 122 7.32 4.11 3.30
N SER A 123 7.86 2.97 3.72
CA SER A 123 9.02 2.89 4.63
C SER A 123 10.33 3.05 3.86
N HIS A 124 10.59 2.16 2.90
CA HIS A 124 11.79 2.13 2.09
C HIS A 124 11.55 1.47 0.73
N TYR A 125 12.55 1.60 -0.12
CA TYR A 125 12.62 1.04 -1.46
C TYR A 125 13.84 0.13 -1.59
N TYR A 126 13.69 -0.93 -2.38
CA TYR A 126 14.79 -1.75 -2.89
C TYR A 126 14.93 -1.50 -4.39
N VAL A 127 16.16 -1.33 -4.86
CA VAL A 127 16.48 -1.35 -6.29
C VAL A 127 17.05 -2.73 -6.59
N ALA A 128 16.37 -3.50 -7.43
CA ALA A 128 16.75 -4.86 -7.77
C ALA A 128 17.18 -4.95 -9.23
N VAL A 129 18.17 -5.80 -9.49
CA VAL A 129 18.76 -6.04 -10.80
C VAL A 129 18.76 -7.53 -11.06
N ILE A 130 18.27 -7.90 -12.24
CA ILE A 130 18.16 -9.28 -12.66
C ILE A 130 18.82 -9.40 -14.05
N PRO A 131 19.86 -10.24 -14.20
CA PRO A 131 20.34 -10.63 -15.52
C PRO A 131 19.20 -11.23 -16.37
N GLU A 132 19.05 -10.78 -17.62
CA GLU A 132 17.94 -11.21 -18.47
C GLU A 132 17.96 -12.73 -18.75
N ASP A 133 19.17 -13.30 -18.83
CA ASP A 133 19.47 -14.72 -19.04
C ASP A 133 18.91 -15.62 -17.93
N GLU A 134 18.60 -15.06 -16.75
CA GLU A 134 18.23 -15.80 -15.54
C GLU A 134 16.72 -15.91 -15.29
N THR A 135 15.81 -15.34 -16.12
CA THR A 135 14.40 -15.25 -15.68
C THR A 135 13.28 -15.42 -16.71
N SER A 136 12.47 -16.46 -16.45
CA SER A 136 11.06 -16.57 -16.84
C SER A 136 10.08 -15.93 -15.84
N LYS A 137 10.54 -15.62 -14.61
CA LYS A 137 9.73 -15.02 -13.52
C LYS A 137 9.51 -13.52 -13.71
N ASN A 138 8.36 -13.04 -13.22
CA ASN A 138 8.06 -11.61 -13.19
C ASN A 138 8.72 -10.91 -11.97
N PRO A 139 9.04 -9.60 -12.04
CA PRO A 139 9.61 -8.84 -10.93
C PRO A 139 8.86 -8.95 -9.59
N ASP A 140 7.54 -9.08 -9.63
CA ASP A 140 6.69 -9.16 -8.44
C ASP A 140 6.78 -10.52 -7.72
N GLU A 141 7.27 -11.56 -8.41
CA GLU A 141 7.39 -12.92 -7.86
C GLU A 141 8.67 -13.12 -7.05
N PHE A 142 9.68 -12.26 -7.22
CA PHE A 142 10.93 -12.36 -6.48
C PHE A 142 10.72 -12.08 -5.00
N THR A 143 11.31 -12.84 -4.10
CA THR A 143 11.36 -12.52 -2.67
C THR A 143 12.63 -11.72 -2.33
N ILE A 144 12.67 -11.05 -1.17
CA ILE A 144 13.87 -10.31 -0.75
C ILE A 144 15.03 -11.28 -0.49
N GLU A 145 14.69 -12.47 0.01
CA GLU A 145 15.59 -13.57 0.27
C GLU A 145 16.23 -14.09 -1.03
N GLU A 146 15.43 -14.34 -2.07
CA GLU A 146 15.93 -14.73 -3.40
C GLU A 146 16.86 -13.65 -3.99
N LEU A 147 16.46 -12.37 -3.91
CA LEU A 147 17.27 -11.24 -4.37
C LEU A 147 18.53 -11.00 -3.52
N SER A 148 18.67 -11.66 -2.37
CA SER A 148 19.86 -11.56 -1.51
C SER A 148 20.70 -12.83 -1.52
N ALA A 149 20.23 -13.90 -2.17
CA ALA A 149 20.86 -15.21 -2.14
C ALA A 149 22.07 -15.34 -3.09
N THR A 150 22.10 -14.56 -4.18
CA THR A 150 23.17 -14.62 -5.16
C THR A 150 24.51 -14.21 -4.53
N PRO A 151 25.55 -15.07 -4.54
CA PRO A 151 26.88 -14.73 -4.05
C PRO A 151 27.44 -13.48 -4.77
N LEU A 152 28.35 -12.75 -4.14
CA LEU A 152 28.88 -11.49 -4.69
C LEU A 152 29.51 -11.66 -6.10
N GLU A 153 30.25 -12.74 -6.31
CA GLU A 153 30.87 -13.10 -7.59
C GLU A 153 29.90 -13.81 -8.56
N GLY A 154 28.71 -14.18 -8.07
CA GLY A 154 27.71 -14.90 -8.84
C GLY A 154 27.01 -14.00 -9.87
N ASN A 155 26.61 -14.61 -10.99
CA ASN A 155 25.74 -13.97 -11.96
C ASN A 155 24.30 -14.35 -11.65
N GLY A 156 23.54 -13.44 -11.05
CA GLY A 156 22.16 -13.73 -10.64
C GLY A 156 21.46 -12.52 -10.07
N PRO A 157 20.16 -12.64 -9.72
CA PRO A 157 19.38 -11.56 -9.16
C PRO A 157 20.02 -10.99 -7.89
N TYR A 158 20.08 -9.66 -7.79
CA TYR A 158 20.61 -9.01 -6.60
C TYR A 158 19.92 -7.68 -6.28
N ILE A 159 20.01 -7.25 -5.03
CA ILE A 159 19.63 -5.89 -4.60
C ILE A 159 20.84 -4.96 -4.75
N ALA A 160 20.70 -3.94 -5.58
CA ALA A 160 21.71 -2.91 -5.82
C ALA A 160 21.71 -1.80 -4.75
N GLY A 161 20.58 -1.61 -4.06
CA GLY A 161 20.50 -0.65 -2.97
C GLY A 161 19.18 -0.65 -2.24
N LYS A 162 19.22 -0.19 -0.99
CA LYS A 162 18.05 0.09 -0.15
C LYS A 162 18.03 1.56 0.24
N PHE A 163 16.90 2.23 0.02
CA PHE A 163 16.73 3.65 0.29
C PHE A 163 15.48 3.92 1.15
N PRO A 164 15.62 4.61 2.29
CA PRO A 164 14.46 5.16 3.01
C PRO A 164 13.61 6.08 2.12
N ARG A 165 12.30 6.11 2.33
CA ARG A 165 11.35 6.91 1.54
C ARG A 165 11.72 8.40 1.43
N ARG A 166 12.30 8.98 2.49
CA ARG A 166 12.68 10.40 2.51
C ARG A 166 14.00 10.72 1.81
N SER A 167 14.85 9.72 1.60
CA SER A 167 16.20 9.89 1.06
C SER A 167 16.41 9.08 -0.23
N MET A 168 15.32 8.67 -0.88
CA MET A 168 15.41 7.98 -2.16
C MET A 168 15.86 8.98 -3.23
N PRO A 169 16.99 8.72 -3.92
CA PRO A 169 17.48 9.62 -4.94
C PRO A 169 16.61 9.51 -6.20
N HIS A 170 16.38 10.64 -6.88
CA HIS A 170 15.69 10.63 -8.17
C HIS A 170 16.52 9.96 -9.27
N MET A 171 17.84 10.16 -9.24
CA MET A 171 18.79 9.55 -10.16
C MET A 171 19.74 8.63 -9.39
N PHE A 172 19.98 7.43 -9.93
CA PHE A 172 20.84 6.43 -9.32
C PHE A 172 21.86 5.88 -10.33
N ASN A 173 23.12 5.82 -9.92
CA ASN A 173 24.19 5.25 -10.73
C ASN A 173 24.27 3.76 -10.43
N LEU A 174 23.54 2.96 -11.20
CA LEU A 174 23.55 1.50 -11.08
C LEU A 174 24.91 0.96 -11.54
N GLY A 175 25.55 0.11 -10.75
CA GLY A 175 26.86 -0.48 -11.04
C GLY A 175 28.07 0.20 -10.39
N ASP A 176 27.89 1.20 -9.54
CA ASP A 176 28.98 2.06 -9.04
C ASP A 176 29.82 1.47 -7.89
N GLN A 177 29.59 0.20 -7.54
CA GLN A 177 30.31 -0.57 -6.50
C GLN A 177 30.17 -0.05 -5.07
N LYS A 178 29.32 0.96 -4.84
CA LYS A 178 29.11 1.52 -3.49
C LYS A 178 28.09 0.71 -2.71
N MET A 179 28.09 0.89 -1.39
CA MET A 179 27.08 0.32 -0.50
C MET A 179 25.91 1.30 -0.29
N TYR A 180 24.69 0.79 -0.43
CA TYR A 180 23.45 1.53 -0.22
C TYR A 180 22.51 0.73 0.68
N GLY A 181 22.35 1.18 1.93
CA GLY A 181 21.45 0.55 2.90
C GLY A 181 21.78 -0.91 3.21
N GLY A 182 23.07 -1.27 3.21
CA GLY A 182 23.57 -2.62 3.49
C GLY A 182 23.78 -3.51 2.26
N TYR A 183 23.46 -3.02 1.06
CA TYR A 183 23.61 -3.76 -0.19
C TYR A 183 24.69 -3.15 -1.06
N ILE A 184 25.49 -3.99 -1.73
CA ILE A 184 26.52 -3.53 -2.67
C ILE A 184 25.95 -3.43 -4.09
N ASN A 185 26.15 -2.27 -4.70
CA ASN A 185 25.75 -1.98 -6.07
C ASN A 185 26.77 -2.56 -7.06
N ARG A 186 26.64 -3.86 -7.35
CA ARG A 186 27.61 -4.63 -8.14
C ARG A 186 27.80 -4.04 -9.54
N PRO A 187 29.02 -4.00 -10.09
CA PRO A 187 29.24 -3.50 -11.44
C PRO A 187 28.48 -4.36 -12.44
N LEU A 188 27.85 -3.71 -13.42
CA LEU A 188 27.18 -4.41 -14.50
C LEU A 188 28.21 -4.99 -15.47
N ARG A 189 27.92 -6.15 -16.06
CA ARG A 189 28.79 -6.78 -17.05
C ARG A 189 28.51 -6.20 -18.43
N GLN A 190 29.57 -6.02 -19.20
CA GLN A 190 29.46 -5.56 -20.58
C GLN A 190 28.78 -6.64 -21.44
N ASN A 191 27.96 -6.21 -22.39
CA ASN A 191 27.21 -7.08 -23.31
C ASN A 191 26.19 -8.02 -22.64
N GLU A 192 25.76 -7.71 -21.42
CA GLU A 192 24.67 -8.40 -20.73
C GLU A 192 23.47 -7.47 -20.58
N SER A 193 22.27 -8.02 -20.73
CA SER A 193 21.03 -7.30 -20.54
C SER A 193 20.50 -7.51 -19.12
N TYR A 194 19.87 -6.49 -18.57
CA TYR A 194 19.34 -6.52 -17.21
C TYR A 194 17.89 -6.02 -17.16
N LYS A 195 17.05 -6.73 -16.41
CA LYS A 195 15.77 -6.23 -15.92
C LYS A 195 16.00 -5.54 -14.58
N ILE A 196 15.63 -4.26 -14.52
CA ILE A 196 15.78 -3.44 -13.32
C ILE A 196 14.37 -3.06 -12.87
N PHE A 197 14.11 -3.19 -11.57
CA PHE A 197 12.86 -2.73 -10.99
C PHE A 197 13.10 -2.18 -9.59
N VAL A 198 12.17 -1.33 -9.16
CA VAL A 198 12.11 -0.86 -7.78
C VAL A 198 11.04 -1.67 -7.07
N ARG A 199 11.22 -1.94 -5.79
CA ARG A 199 10.17 -2.46 -4.90
C ARG A 199 9.99 -1.54 -3.70
N ALA A 200 8.77 -1.08 -3.48
CA ALA A 200 8.42 -0.28 -2.32
C ALA A 200 7.84 -1.16 -1.21
N VAL A 201 8.11 -0.79 0.04
CA VAL A 201 7.59 -1.50 1.23
C VAL A 201 6.80 -0.51 2.07
N VAL A 202 5.55 -0.82 2.41
CA VAL A 202 4.77 0.01 3.34
C VAL A 202 5.30 -0.10 4.77
N ASP A 203 5.25 1.00 5.51
CA ASP A 203 5.45 0.97 6.96
C ASP A 203 4.27 0.24 7.59
N ASN A 204 4.49 -0.76 8.46
CA ASN A 204 3.38 -1.54 9.04
C ASN A 204 3.25 -1.32 10.56
N PRO A 205 2.63 -0.21 11.01
CA PRO A 205 2.46 0.06 12.44
C PRO A 205 1.30 -0.66 13.18
N PHE A 206 0.40 -1.43 12.55
CA PHE A 206 -0.86 -1.86 13.23
C PHE A 206 -1.14 -3.38 13.28
N LYS A 207 -1.18 -3.93 14.50
CA LYS A 207 -1.97 -5.12 14.89
C LYS A 207 -3.45 -4.72 14.92
N VAL A 208 -4.33 -5.51 14.30
CA VAL A 208 -5.78 -5.24 14.21
C VAL A 208 -6.44 -5.34 15.58
N PHE A 209 -7.20 -4.32 15.99
CA PHE A 209 -8.10 -4.37 17.15
C PHE A 209 -9.54 -4.63 16.68
N GLU A 210 -10.25 -5.53 17.35
CA GLU A 210 -11.69 -5.75 17.14
C GLU A 210 -12.48 -4.52 17.63
N ASN A 211 -13.18 -3.83 16.73
CA ASN A 211 -13.98 -2.66 17.06
C ASN A 211 -15.42 -3.08 17.39
N ILE A 212 -15.76 -3.15 18.68
CA ILE A 212 -17.14 -3.34 19.18
C ILE A 212 -17.79 -1.96 19.37
N ILE A 213 -18.96 -1.72 18.75
CA ILE A 213 -19.75 -0.50 18.98
C ILE A 213 -20.64 -0.71 20.20
N ASN A 214 -20.46 0.10 21.25
CA ASN A 214 -21.36 0.11 22.41
C ASN A 214 -22.31 1.32 22.36
N TYR A 215 -23.57 1.08 22.72
CA TYR A 215 -24.58 2.08 23.06
C TYR A 215 -24.69 2.22 24.58
#